data_AF-R0MFZ9-F1
#
_entry.id   AF-R0MFZ9-F1
#
_cell.length_a   1.000
_cell.length_b   1.000
_cell.length_c   1.000
_cell.angle_alpha   90.00
_cell.angle_beta   90.00
_cell.angle_gamma   90.00
#
_symmetry.space_group_name_H-M   'P 1'
#
loop_
_entity.id
_entity.type
_entity.pdbx_description
1 polymer ?
#
loop_
_entity_poly.entity_id
_entity_poly.type
_entity_poly.pdbx_seq_one_letter_code
_entity_poly.pdbx_strand_id
1 'polypeptide(L)'
;MNWITILLSYTLSIQGNCASIEKIYFLENNFWEEDQRYVETEKGVFSAVHIIFLKEPNCNFYLFTTAKNCFYFESFNHAYTFLSKADYDFINSCVKSGDLKNAFLNIVLYFFDQPLETEEELNDYTGRKRLVSTYKPLEKVLGNNESISEFKKIQMRLLHVKARLSIFLLKETVEIKDIAETEITMMLKEYGQYAIFEFHYFEGYTDCLKCVKDFLDTLCYFELIANDDDRILVEAFFGPFIPSKNEMKESEFVKRLLEKFDVTTPHSNRRDFVRHSEIKVCKATNRFIKICVLYIKDKLLNKELMLLMGDKYNFDFYIEKLHSIISTAVKKVSDVKRLTLDEEDKFLEEEFDMENGELKKLEMAALNLLCETDFIPNYFSKVLGKKIETLADYITIDKMACDFHNIICKIINIIALKENPQVDLKPYYEPVNDDCNYKVVEGFTIKLEDGVTLKQIKGFNDKGKIIKLEIDEHYIVDQNNSYHFVKKVLEMDNIHEIELLLKDNMLNFVVYRINVKKSEAVERFIH
;
A
#
# COMPACT_ATOMS: atom_id res chain seq x y z
N MET A 1 -3.66 62.17 -14.67
CA MET A 1 -3.41 60.91 -13.92
C MET A 1 -3.54 61.24 -12.45
N ASN A 2 -4.54 60.69 -11.76
CA ASN A 2 -4.96 61.18 -10.45
C ASN A 2 -4.07 60.57 -9.35
N TRP A 3 -3.29 61.41 -8.64
CA TRP A 3 -2.37 60.97 -7.59
C TRP A 3 -3.08 60.18 -6.48
N ILE A 4 -4.35 60.47 -6.22
CA ILE A 4 -5.19 59.73 -5.28
C ILE A 4 -5.36 58.27 -5.72
N THR A 5 -5.58 58.01 -7.00
CA THR A 5 -5.70 56.64 -7.53
C THR A 5 -4.38 55.90 -7.44
N ILE A 6 -3.25 56.58 -7.65
CA ILE A 6 -1.91 55.99 -7.50
C ILE A 6 -1.64 55.70 -6.01
N LEU A 7 -1.93 56.63 -5.10
CA LEU A 7 -1.75 56.46 -3.66
C LEU A 7 -2.67 55.36 -3.10
N LEU A 8 -3.93 55.30 -3.53
CA LEU A 8 -4.86 54.21 -3.20
C LEU A 8 -4.33 52.89 -3.74
N SER A 9 -3.93 52.81 -5.01
CA SER A 9 -3.36 51.59 -5.58
C SER A 9 -2.09 51.16 -4.83
N TYR A 10 -1.25 52.12 -4.41
CA TYR A 10 -0.03 51.87 -3.67
C TYR A 10 -0.31 51.41 -2.23
N THR A 11 -1.28 52.02 -1.54
CA THR A 11 -1.70 51.59 -0.19
C THR A 11 -2.40 50.24 -0.22
N LEU A 12 -3.26 50.00 -1.22
CA LEU A 12 -3.87 48.69 -1.50
C LEU A 12 -2.81 47.63 -1.79
N SER A 13 -1.73 47.98 -2.53
CA SER A 13 -0.62 47.05 -2.80
C SER A 13 0.32 46.84 -1.60
N ILE A 14 0.37 47.77 -0.64
CA ILE A 14 1.18 47.64 0.59
C ILE A 14 0.46 46.77 1.64
N GLN A 15 -0.87 46.71 1.63
CA GLN A 15 -1.65 45.98 2.65
C GLN A 15 -1.53 44.46 2.57
N GLY A 16 -0.99 43.90 1.47
CA GLY A 16 -0.93 42.45 1.27
C GLY A 16 -2.32 41.83 1.09
N ASN A 17 -2.37 40.57 0.66
CA ASN A 17 -3.64 39.85 0.61
C ASN A 17 -4.02 39.45 2.05
N CYS A 18 -5.23 39.74 2.52
CA CYS A 18 -5.71 39.30 3.84
C CYS A 18 -6.04 37.80 3.91
N ALA A 19 -6.19 37.16 2.74
CA ALA A 19 -6.43 35.74 2.61
C ALA A 19 -5.84 35.20 1.31
N SER A 20 -5.43 33.94 1.33
CA SER A 20 -5.05 33.19 0.13
C SER A 20 -6.06 32.09 -0.17
N ILE A 21 -6.29 31.85 -1.47
CA ILE A 21 -7.18 30.79 -1.94
C ILE A 21 -6.35 29.78 -2.70
N GLU A 22 -6.43 28.54 -2.28
CA GLU A 22 -5.72 27.43 -2.89
C GLU A 22 -6.72 26.40 -3.38
N LYS A 23 -6.61 26.00 -4.65
CA LYS A 23 -7.34 24.85 -5.16
C LYS A 23 -6.80 23.60 -4.50
N ILE A 24 -7.69 22.79 -3.93
CA ILE A 24 -7.35 21.53 -3.27
C ILE A 24 -8.24 20.41 -3.77
N TYR A 25 -7.89 19.18 -3.40
CA TYR A 25 -8.64 17.99 -3.74
C TYR A 25 -8.87 17.15 -2.50
N PHE A 26 -9.98 16.44 -2.51
CA PHE A 26 -10.39 15.57 -1.42
C PHE A 26 -10.64 14.17 -1.95
N LEU A 27 -10.39 13.17 -1.12
CA LEU A 27 -10.95 11.84 -1.30
C LEU A 27 -12.28 11.76 -0.55
N GLU A 28 -13.38 11.90 -1.29
CA GLU A 28 -14.74 11.61 -0.84
C GLU A 28 -14.90 10.10 -0.60
N ASN A 29 -15.57 9.73 0.48
CA ASN A 29 -15.95 8.38 0.84
C ASN A 29 -17.30 8.36 1.56
N ASN A 30 -17.97 7.20 1.58
CA ASN A 30 -19.32 7.02 2.14
C ASN A 30 -19.37 5.98 3.27
N PHE A 31 -18.23 5.66 3.88
CA PHE A 31 -18.14 4.63 4.92
C PHE A 31 -17.95 5.20 6.33
N TRP A 32 -17.72 6.51 6.51
CA TRP A 32 -17.78 7.15 7.82
C TRP A 32 -19.23 7.45 8.20
N GLU A 33 -19.59 7.19 9.45
CA GLU A 33 -20.89 7.52 10.03
C GLU A 33 -20.86 8.88 10.75
N GLU A 34 -22.05 9.41 11.03
CA GLU A 34 -22.32 10.71 11.67
C GLU A 34 -21.52 10.88 12.99
N ASP A 35 -20.97 12.09 13.18
CA ASP A 35 -20.58 12.65 14.49
C ASP A 35 -19.25 12.22 15.15
N GLN A 36 -18.28 11.66 14.42
CA GLN A 36 -17.09 11.10 15.07
C GLN A 36 -15.72 11.60 14.57
N ARG A 37 -14.95 12.25 15.46
CA ARG A 37 -13.48 12.38 15.32
C ARG A 37 -12.76 11.02 15.38
N TYR A 38 -13.45 9.99 15.92
CA TYR A 38 -13.00 8.60 16.04
C TYR A 38 -14.15 7.67 15.68
N VAL A 39 -14.08 6.99 14.53
CA VAL A 39 -15.15 6.06 14.16
C VAL A 39 -15.01 4.78 14.98
N GLU A 40 -15.73 4.64 16.09
CA GLU A 40 -15.85 3.37 16.80
C GLU A 40 -16.91 2.53 16.09
N THR A 41 -16.45 1.44 15.50
CA THR A 41 -17.28 0.48 14.77
C THR A 41 -17.26 -0.85 15.52
N GLU A 42 -18.08 -1.82 15.09
CA GLU A 42 -17.90 -3.23 15.49
C GLU A 42 -16.48 -3.76 15.17
N LYS A 43 -15.76 -3.08 14.27
CA LYS A 43 -14.39 -3.39 13.87
C LYS A 43 -13.34 -2.79 14.84
N GLY A 44 -13.70 -1.88 15.72
CA GLY A 44 -12.80 -1.12 16.60
C GLY A 44 -12.80 0.37 16.25
N VAL A 45 -11.81 1.11 16.77
CA VAL A 45 -11.64 2.54 16.58
C VAL A 45 -10.82 2.82 15.33
N PHE A 46 -11.40 3.53 14.36
CA PHE A 46 -10.73 3.99 13.16
C PHE A 46 -9.69 5.08 13.48
N SER A 47 -8.45 4.90 13.02
CA SER A 47 -7.36 5.85 13.32
C SER A 47 -6.59 6.36 12.09
N ALA A 48 -6.58 5.62 10.97
CA ALA A 48 -5.83 6.03 9.78
C ALA A 48 -6.36 5.49 8.45
N VAL A 49 -6.17 6.27 7.37
CA VAL A 49 -6.27 5.79 5.98
C VAL A 49 -4.87 5.77 5.37
N HIS A 50 -4.58 4.70 4.64
CA HIS A 50 -3.40 4.59 3.80
C HIS A 50 -3.84 4.36 2.34
N ILE A 51 -3.47 5.25 1.44
CA ILE A 51 -3.80 5.16 0.02
C ILE A 51 -2.52 4.83 -0.76
N ILE A 52 -2.51 3.68 -1.41
CA ILE A 52 -1.39 3.18 -2.20
C ILE A 52 -1.79 3.19 -3.67
N PHE A 53 -1.06 3.95 -4.49
CA PHE A 53 -1.20 3.84 -5.93
C PHE A 53 -0.53 2.56 -6.43
N LEU A 54 -1.28 1.75 -7.16
CA LEU A 54 -0.77 0.54 -7.79
C LEU A 54 -0.77 0.75 -9.30
N LYS A 55 0.43 0.97 -9.85
CA LYS A 55 0.70 0.88 -11.28
C LYS A 55 1.85 -0.06 -11.52
N GLU A 56 1.55 -1.15 -12.22
CA GLU A 56 2.60 -2.04 -12.69
C GLU A 56 3.48 -1.33 -13.74
N PRO A 57 4.81 -1.47 -13.69
CA PRO A 57 5.56 -2.29 -12.73
C PRO A 57 6.15 -1.52 -11.53
N ASN A 58 6.15 -0.18 -11.47
CA ASN A 58 7.09 0.54 -10.59
C ASN A 58 6.65 1.92 -10.07
N CYS A 59 5.36 2.20 -9.91
CA CYS A 59 4.95 3.42 -9.20
C CYS A 59 4.09 3.06 -8.01
N ASN A 60 4.71 3.03 -6.83
CA ASN A 60 4.00 3.03 -5.56
C ASN A 60 4.12 4.44 -4.98
N PHE A 61 3.00 5.14 -4.95
CA PHE A 61 2.85 6.37 -4.20
C PHE A 61 2.02 6.05 -2.96
N TYR A 62 2.42 6.60 -1.82
CA TYR A 62 1.79 6.33 -0.53
C TYR A 62 1.31 7.65 0.04
N LEU A 63 0.03 7.70 0.37
CA LEU A 63 -0.55 8.76 1.18
C LEU A 63 -1.01 8.14 2.49
N PHE A 64 -0.41 8.60 3.57
CA PHE A 64 -0.85 8.27 4.92
C PHE A 64 -1.59 9.46 5.50
N THR A 65 -2.74 9.22 6.08
CA THR A 65 -3.55 10.26 6.69
C THR A 65 -4.16 9.74 7.99
N THR A 66 -4.16 10.56 9.03
CA THR A 66 -4.78 10.23 10.30
C THR A 66 -6.22 10.73 10.33
N ALA A 67 -6.98 10.30 11.33
CA ALA A 67 -8.35 10.79 11.55
C ALA A 67 -8.44 12.33 11.64
N LYS A 68 -7.35 13.04 11.99
CA LYS A 68 -7.31 14.51 12.05
C LYS A 68 -7.47 15.22 10.70
N ASN A 69 -7.14 14.55 9.61
CA ASN A 69 -7.22 15.08 8.24
C ASN A 69 -8.47 14.60 7.49
N CYS A 70 -9.42 14.06 8.25
CA CYS A 70 -10.67 13.46 7.80
C CYS A 70 -11.83 14.32 8.31
N PHE A 71 -12.75 14.69 7.43
CA PHE A 71 -13.90 15.53 7.75
C PHE A 71 -15.18 14.89 7.28
N TYR A 72 -16.26 15.13 8.00
CA TYR A 72 -17.57 14.62 7.67
C TYR A 72 -18.50 15.80 7.38
N PHE A 73 -19.28 15.70 6.30
CA PHE A 73 -20.34 16.66 6.02
C PHE A 73 -21.69 15.99 6.26
N GLU A 74 -22.42 16.44 7.28
CA GLU A 74 -23.65 15.83 7.80
C GLU A 74 -24.74 15.75 6.73
N SER A 75 -25.07 16.86 6.08
CA SER A 75 -26.09 16.92 5.01
C SER A 75 -25.89 15.93 3.86
N PHE A 76 -24.67 15.44 3.66
CA PHE A 76 -24.35 14.53 2.57
C PHE A 76 -24.15 13.09 3.02
N ASN A 77 -23.98 12.82 4.32
CA ASN A 77 -23.52 11.53 4.82
C ASN A 77 -22.25 11.04 4.08
N HIS A 78 -21.33 11.97 3.86
CA HIS A 78 -20.07 11.72 3.17
C HIS A 78 -18.90 12.36 3.91
N ALA A 79 -17.77 11.77 3.61
CA ALA A 79 -16.56 11.90 4.37
C ALA A 79 -15.39 12.21 3.44
N TYR A 80 -14.51 13.12 3.83
CA TYR A 80 -13.53 13.72 2.95
C TYR A 80 -12.16 13.75 3.61
N THR A 81 -11.16 13.20 2.93
CA THR A 81 -9.76 13.30 3.33
C THR A 81 -9.02 14.30 2.44
N PHE A 82 -8.20 15.18 3.02
CA PHE A 82 -7.32 16.04 2.22
C PHE A 82 -6.31 15.23 1.40
N LEU A 83 -6.15 15.60 0.14
CA LEU A 83 -5.02 15.17 -0.69
C LEU A 83 -4.02 16.33 -0.78
N SER A 84 -2.75 16.05 -0.54
CA SER A 84 -1.70 17.05 -0.74
C SER A 84 -1.59 17.41 -2.23
N LYS A 85 -1.04 18.58 -2.53
CA LYS A 85 -0.80 19.00 -3.92
C LYS A 85 0.09 18.01 -4.66
N ALA A 86 1.10 17.45 -3.98
CA ALA A 86 1.99 16.45 -4.58
C ALA A 86 1.23 15.15 -4.93
N ASP A 87 0.36 14.70 -4.04
CA ASP A 87 -0.45 13.48 -4.20
C ASP A 87 -1.38 13.63 -5.40
N TYR A 88 -2.05 14.79 -5.48
CA TYR A 88 -2.92 15.12 -6.59
C TYR A 88 -2.14 15.22 -7.91
N ASP A 89 -1.03 15.97 -7.95
CA ASP A 89 -0.23 16.15 -9.16
C ASP A 89 0.29 14.80 -9.68
N PHE A 90 0.67 13.91 -8.77
CA PHE A 90 1.02 12.54 -9.09
C PHE A 90 -0.16 11.75 -9.67
N ILE A 91 -1.31 11.71 -8.99
CA ILE A 91 -2.53 11.04 -9.48
C ILE A 91 -2.89 11.57 -10.87
N ASN A 92 -2.88 12.89 -11.05
CA ASN A 92 -3.15 13.55 -12.31
C ASN A 92 -2.16 13.20 -13.41
N SER A 93 -0.86 13.16 -13.09
CA SER A 93 0.18 12.78 -14.05
C SER A 93 -0.07 11.36 -14.54
N CYS A 94 -0.47 10.45 -13.64
CA CYS A 94 -0.84 9.09 -13.97
C CYS A 94 -2.09 9.07 -14.86
N VAL A 95 -3.14 9.83 -14.51
CA VAL A 95 -4.35 9.98 -15.33
C VAL A 95 -4.04 10.52 -16.73
N LYS A 96 -3.20 11.54 -16.82
CA LYS A 96 -2.80 12.19 -18.09
C LYS A 96 -1.92 11.30 -18.96
N SER A 97 -1.12 10.42 -18.36
CA SER A 97 -0.25 9.48 -19.09
C SER A 97 -1.02 8.48 -19.97
N GLY A 98 -2.33 8.32 -19.76
CA GLY A 98 -3.20 7.49 -20.62
C GLY A 98 -3.06 5.98 -20.39
N ASP A 99 -2.08 5.56 -19.59
CA ASP A 99 -1.81 4.17 -19.24
C ASP A 99 -2.55 3.76 -17.96
N LEU A 100 -3.89 3.85 -18.01
CA LEU A 100 -4.79 3.62 -16.88
C LEU A 100 -5.49 2.27 -16.90
N LYS A 101 -5.22 1.43 -17.90
CA LYS A 101 -6.00 0.21 -18.13
C LYS A 101 -5.90 -0.78 -16.95
N ASN A 102 -4.84 -0.67 -16.14
CA ASN A 102 -4.59 -1.46 -14.93
C ASN A 102 -4.15 -0.61 -13.72
N ALA A 103 -4.54 0.67 -13.66
CA ALA A 103 -4.19 1.54 -12.53
C ALA A 103 -5.28 1.51 -11.46
N PHE A 104 -4.89 1.20 -10.22
CA PHE A 104 -5.81 1.13 -9.08
C PHE A 104 -5.28 1.94 -7.90
N LEU A 105 -6.20 2.55 -7.14
CA LEU A 105 -5.95 3.04 -5.79
C LEU A 105 -6.31 1.93 -4.81
N ASN A 106 -5.32 1.44 -4.06
CA ASN A 106 -5.56 0.65 -2.86
C ASN A 106 -5.82 1.62 -1.70
N ILE A 107 -6.94 1.49 -1.02
CA ILE A 107 -7.29 2.33 0.12
C ILE A 107 -7.44 1.40 1.31
N VAL A 108 -6.54 1.51 2.27
CA VAL A 108 -6.47 0.67 3.46
C VAL A 108 -6.88 1.50 4.67
N LEU A 109 -7.92 1.04 5.35
CA LEU A 109 -8.42 1.64 6.58
C LEU A 109 -7.91 0.82 7.76
N TYR A 110 -7.37 1.51 8.75
CA TYR A 110 -6.84 0.91 9.96
C TYR A 110 -7.78 1.16 11.14
N PHE A 111 -8.20 0.06 11.76
CA PHE A 111 -8.99 0.05 12.99
C PHE A 111 -8.18 -0.59 14.12
N PHE A 112 -8.23 0.02 15.29
CA PHE A 112 -7.47 -0.34 16.48
C PHE A 112 -8.41 -0.57 17.66
N ASP A 113 -7.91 -1.12 18.77
CA ASP A 113 -8.74 -1.30 19.97
C ASP A 113 -8.85 -0.03 20.84
N GLN A 114 -8.09 1.01 20.49
CA GLN A 114 -8.10 2.32 21.14
C GLN A 114 -7.86 3.43 20.10
N PRO A 115 -8.28 4.69 20.36
CA PRO A 115 -7.99 5.81 19.48
C PRO A 115 -6.48 6.08 19.41
N LEU A 116 -5.97 6.25 18.18
CA LEU A 116 -4.58 6.64 17.92
C LEU A 116 -4.60 7.89 17.04
N GLU A 117 -3.96 8.95 17.50
CA GLU A 117 -4.08 10.31 16.94
C GLU A 117 -2.88 10.76 16.11
N THR A 118 -1.72 10.15 16.35
CA THR A 118 -0.45 10.56 15.75
C THR A 118 0.20 9.41 14.99
N GLU A 119 1.08 9.75 14.04
CA GLU A 119 1.87 8.76 13.33
C GLU A 119 2.82 8.00 14.28
N GLU A 120 3.35 8.67 15.30
CA GLU A 120 4.16 8.04 16.36
C GLU A 120 3.35 7.01 17.16
N GLU A 121 2.16 7.37 17.63
CA GLU A 121 1.26 6.44 18.32
C GLU A 121 0.88 5.23 17.45
N LEU A 122 0.71 5.44 16.14
CA LEU A 122 0.43 4.35 15.20
C LEU A 122 1.64 3.44 14.97
N ASN A 123 2.85 3.99 14.93
CA ASN A 123 4.08 3.24 14.75
C ASN A 123 4.48 2.43 16.00
N ASP A 124 4.20 2.96 17.19
CA ASP A 124 4.57 2.34 18.47
C ASP A 124 3.50 1.36 18.99
N TYR A 125 2.35 1.29 18.33
CA TYR A 125 1.24 0.46 18.77
C TYR A 125 1.45 -1.04 18.50
N THR A 126 1.41 -1.84 19.57
CA THR A 126 1.57 -3.32 19.54
C THR A 126 0.27 -4.09 19.79
N GLY A 127 -0.85 -3.39 19.94
CA GLY A 127 -2.15 -3.99 20.27
C GLY A 127 -2.86 -4.60 19.05
N ARG A 128 -4.18 -4.81 19.18
CA ARG A 128 -4.98 -5.39 18.09
C ARG A 128 -5.18 -4.41 16.94
N LYS A 129 -4.90 -4.84 15.71
CA LYS A 129 -5.17 -4.08 14.48
C LYS A 129 -6.04 -4.86 13.51
N ARG A 130 -7.03 -4.20 12.93
CA ARG A 130 -7.90 -4.72 11.85
C ARG A 130 -7.77 -3.83 10.62
N LEU A 131 -7.68 -4.48 9.46
CA LEU A 131 -7.49 -3.79 8.18
C LEU A 131 -8.70 -3.99 7.28
N VAL A 132 -9.21 -2.90 6.73
CA VAL A 132 -10.21 -2.92 5.67
C VAL A 132 -9.60 -2.27 4.44
N SER A 133 -9.18 -3.08 3.48
CA SER A 133 -8.71 -2.58 2.19
C SER A 133 -9.84 -2.52 1.18
N THR A 134 -9.75 -1.59 0.23
CA THR A 134 -10.51 -1.60 -1.02
C THR A 134 -9.63 -1.20 -2.19
N TYR A 135 -9.99 -1.62 -3.41
CA TYR A 135 -9.32 -1.15 -4.63
C TYR A 135 -10.32 -0.35 -5.45
N LYS A 136 -9.88 0.77 -6.01
CA LYS A 136 -10.69 1.58 -6.93
C LYS A 136 -9.94 1.82 -8.23
N PRO A 137 -10.57 1.60 -9.40
CA PRO A 137 -9.93 1.88 -10.67
C PRO A 137 -9.69 3.39 -10.81
N LEU A 138 -8.52 3.77 -11.29
CA LEU A 138 -8.21 5.16 -11.60
C LEU A 138 -8.80 5.50 -12.98
N GLU A 139 -9.99 6.10 -13.01
CA GLU A 139 -10.61 6.49 -14.27
C GLU A 139 -10.40 7.98 -14.55
N LYS A 140 -10.13 8.30 -15.83
CA LYS A 140 -10.11 9.66 -16.34
C LYS A 140 -11.53 10.19 -16.48
N VAL A 141 -12.22 10.43 -15.37
CA VAL A 141 -13.53 11.09 -15.43
C VAL A 141 -13.55 12.29 -14.49
N LEU A 142 -13.48 13.47 -15.10
CA LEU A 142 -13.91 14.71 -14.47
C LEU A 142 -15.45 14.62 -14.37
N GLY A 143 -15.95 14.09 -13.25
CA GLY A 143 -17.38 13.82 -13.01
C GLY A 143 -17.80 12.37 -13.32
N ASN A 144 -18.61 11.77 -12.45
CA ASN A 144 -18.95 10.34 -12.47
C ASN A 144 -19.53 9.84 -13.80
N ASN A 145 -19.12 8.65 -14.23
CA ASN A 145 -20.04 7.69 -14.81
C ASN A 145 -20.11 6.49 -13.85
N GLU A 146 -21.32 6.18 -13.37
CA GLU A 146 -21.58 5.36 -12.18
C GLU A 146 -21.52 3.83 -12.39
N SER A 147 -21.15 3.33 -13.56
CA SER A 147 -21.06 1.88 -13.79
C SER A 147 -19.62 1.42 -13.99
N ILE A 148 -18.92 1.11 -12.90
CA ILE A 148 -17.70 0.29 -12.97
C ILE A 148 -18.07 -1.00 -13.69
N SER A 149 -17.39 -1.31 -14.79
CA SER A 149 -17.68 -2.53 -15.55
C SER A 149 -17.45 -3.78 -14.70
N GLU A 150 -18.22 -4.84 -14.97
CA GLU A 150 -18.09 -6.11 -14.24
C GLU A 150 -16.66 -6.66 -14.31
N PHE A 151 -16.01 -6.53 -15.46
CA PHE A 151 -14.60 -6.87 -15.63
C PHE A 151 -13.68 -6.14 -14.64
N LYS A 152 -13.87 -4.82 -14.45
CA LYS A 152 -13.07 -4.05 -13.47
C LYS A 152 -13.38 -4.47 -12.04
N LYS A 153 -14.63 -4.82 -11.73
CA LYS A 153 -15.01 -5.36 -10.41
C LYS A 153 -14.31 -6.70 -10.14
N ILE A 154 -14.22 -7.58 -11.14
CA ILE A 154 -13.47 -8.84 -11.06
C ILE A 154 -11.97 -8.56 -10.84
N GLN A 155 -11.38 -7.63 -11.59
CA GLN A 155 -9.98 -7.24 -11.38
C GLN A 155 -9.72 -6.69 -9.97
N MET A 156 -10.62 -5.85 -9.45
CA MET A 156 -10.54 -5.36 -8.06
C MET A 156 -10.57 -6.52 -7.06
N ARG A 157 -11.41 -7.54 -7.29
CA ARG A 157 -11.45 -8.74 -6.44
C ARG A 157 -10.18 -9.56 -6.50
N LEU A 158 -9.61 -9.74 -7.70
CA LEU A 158 -8.33 -10.43 -7.86
C LEU A 158 -7.18 -9.73 -7.12
N LEU A 159 -7.18 -8.39 -7.05
CA LEU A 159 -6.21 -7.65 -6.24
C LEU A 159 -6.34 -7.94 -4.74
N HIS A 160 -7.57 -8.08 -4.22
CA HIS A 160 -7.80 -8.48 -2.82
C HIS A 160 -7.35 -9.89 -2.55
N VAL A 161 -7.73 -10.83 -3.42
CA VAL A 161 -7.29 -12.22 -3.34
C VAL A 161 -5.77 -12.28 -3.32
N LYS A 162 -5.09 -11.59 -4.24
CA LYS A 162 -3.63 -11.47 -4.29
C LYS A 162 -3.03 -10.93 -2.99
N ALA A 163 -3.59 -9.86 -2.42
CA ALA A 163 -3.10 -9.29 -1.17
C ALA A 163 -3.25 -10.29 0.00
N ARG A 164 -4.38 -11.00 0.09
CA ARG A 164 -4.65 -11.97 1.17
C ARG A 164 -3.78 -13.20 1.07
N LEU A 165 -3.59 -13.72 -0.14
CA LEU A 165 -2.74 -14.88 -0.42
C LEU A 165 -1.24 -14.58 -0.27
N SER A 166 -0.83 -13.32 -0.13
CA SER A 166 0.59 -12.98 0.13
C SER A 166 1.12 -13.55 1.44
N ILE A 167 0.24 -13.92 2.38
CA ILE A 167 0.59 -14.62 3.62
C ILE A 167 1.31 -15.96 3.34
N PHE A 168 1.06 -16.59 2.19
CA PHE A 168 1.70 -17.85 1.78
C PHE A 168 3.15 -17.70 1.31
N LEU A 169 3.66 -16.46 1.26
CA LEU A 169 5.08 -16.17 1.03
C LEU A 169 5.87 -16.05 2.35
N LEU A 170 5.21 -16.19 3.50
CA LEU A 170 5.87 -16.20 4.80
C LEU A 170 6.40 -17.59 5.13
N LYS A 171 7.58 -17.64 5.75
CA LYS A 171 8.20 -18.89 6.22
C LYS A 171 7.32 -19.63 7.22
N GLU A 172 6.67 -18.88 8.09
CA GLU A 172 5.79 -19.38 9.15
C GLU A 172 4.61 -20.16 8.57
N THR A 173 4.17 -19.82 7.36
CA THR A 173 3.07 -20.51 6.69
C THR A 173 3.48 -21.90 6.20
N VAL A 174 4.75 -22.09 5.83
CA VAL A 174 5.29 -23.43 5.53
C VAL A 174 5.41 -24.26 6.80
N GLU A 175 5.85 -23.65 7.90
CA GLU A 175 5.93 -24.36 9.20
C GLU A 175 4.55 -24.84 9.66
N ILE A 176 3.49 -24.04 9.45
CA ILE A 176 2.10 -24.42 9.76
C ILE A 176 1.66 -25.68 9.01
N LYS A 177 2.17 -25.91 7.79
CA LYS A 177 1.89 -27.12 7.01
C LYS A 177 2.27 -28.38 7.81
N ASP A 178 3.43 -28.33 8.45
CA ASP A 178 4.06 -29.46 9.14
C ASP A 178 3.49 -29.70 10.55
N ILE A 179 2.79 -28.72 11.14
CA ILE A 179 2.13 -28.88 12.45
C ILE A 179 0.89 -29.78 12.30
N ALA A 180 0.74 -30.79 13.16
CA ALA A 180 -0.41 -31.68 13.15
C ALA A 180 -1.74 -30.92 13.34
N GLU A 181 -2.80 -31.29 12.61
CA GLU A 181 -4.12 -30.64 12.70
C GLU A 181 -4.69 -30.66 14.13
N THR A 182 -4.46 -31.75 14.86
CA THR A 182 -4.87 -31.90 16.26
C THR A 182 -4.19 -30.89 17.17
N GLU A 183 -2.92 -30.59 16.92
CA GLU A 183 -2.13 -29.63 17.69
C GLU A 183 -2.61 -28.21 17.41
N ILE A 184 -2.82 -27.85 16.14
CA ILE A 184 -3.40 -26.56 15.75
C ILE A 184 -4.79 -26.39 16.40
N THR A 185 -5.62 -27.42 16.35
CA THR A 185 -6.96 -27.38 16.96
C THR A 185 -6.90 -27.18 18.47
N MET A 186 -5.94 -27.80 19.16
CA MET A 186 -5.71 -27.57 20.58
C MET A 186 -5.27 -26.14 20.87
N MET A 187 -4.31 -25.61 20.11
CA MET A 187 -3.87 -24.21 20.24
C MET A 187 -5.03 -23.23 20.03
N LEU A 188 -5.86 -23.44 19.02
CA LEU A 188 -7.00 -22.57 18.71
C LEU A 188 -8.07 -22.60 19.81
N LYS A 189 -8.25 -23.74 20.50
CA LYS A 189 -9.18 -23.87 21.64
C LYS A 189 -8.62 -23.21 22.90
N GLU A 190 -7.35 -23.46 23.22
CA GLU A 190 -6.67 -22.93 24.41
C GLU A 190 -6.56 -21.40 24.36
N TYR A 191 -6.25 -20.85 23.20
CA TYR A 191 -6.07 -19.41 22.97
C TYR A 191 -7.27 -18.76 22.27
N GLY A 192 -8.46 -19.40 22.32
CA GLY A 192 -9.67 -18.92 21.65
C GLY A 192 -10.09 -17.49 22.03
N GLN A 193 -9.60 -17.00 23.17
CA GLN A 193 -9.88 -15.67 23.72
C GLN A 193 -9.12 -14.53 23.02
N TYR A 194 -8.04 -14.83 22.27
CA TYR A 194 -7.09 -13.81 21.79
C TYR A 194 -7.41 -13.24 20.39
N ALA A 195 -8.41 -13.74 19.67
CA ALA A 195 -8.75 -13.22 18.34
C ALA A 195 -10.23 -13.38 17.98
N ILE A 196 -10.90 -12.25 17.71
CA ILE A 196 -12.27 -12.17 17.20
C ILE A 196 -12.17 -11.73 15.73
N PHE A 197 -12.20 -12.68 14.81
CA PHE A 197 -12.57 -12.45 13.42
C PHE A 197 -13.67 -13.45 13.09
N GLU A 198 -14.57 -13.07 12.19
CA GLU A 198 -15.63 -13.95 11.73
C GLU A 198 -15.18 -14.69 10.47
N PHE A 199 -15.61 -15.95 10.33
CA PHE A 199 -15.44 -16.63 9.06
C PHE A 199 -16.54 -16.16 8.10
N HIS A 200 -16.16 -15.85 6.87
CA HIS A 200 -17.09 -15.31 5.88
C HIS A 200 -17.50 -16.34 4.83
N TYR A 201 -16.78 -17.45 4.72
CA TYR A 201 -17.11 -18.58 3.87
C TYR A 201 -17.20 -19.89 4.66
N PHE A 202 -16.20 -20.20 5.48
CA PHE A 202 -16.17 -21.47 6.23
C PHE A 202 -17.01 -21.40 7.51
N GLU A 203 -17.56 -22.54 7.95
CA GLU A 203 -18.33 -22.58 9.21
C GLU A 203 -17.44 -22.64 10.46
N GLY A 204 -16.16 -23.04 10.30
CA GLY A 204 -15.24 -23.14 11.42
C GLY A 204 -13.78 -23.41 11.04
N TYR A 205 -12.94 -23.46 12.08
CA TYR A 205 -11.49 -23.55 11.94
C TYR A 205 -11.01 -24.79 11.19
N THR A 206 -11.62 -25.94 11.44
CA THR A 206 -11.17 -27.23 10.89
C THR A 206 -11.31 -27.30 9.38
N ASP A 207 -12.47 -26.92 8.84
CA ASP A 207 -12.71 -26.95 7.39
C ASP A 207 -11.83 -25.95 6.64
N CYS A 208 -11.68 -24.75 7.22
CA CYS A 208 -10.79 -23.73 6.68
C CYS A 208 -9.34 -24.21 6.68
N LEU A 209 -8.83 -24.74 7.80
CA LEU A 209 -7.46 -25.21 7.93
C LEU A 209 -7.14 -26.35 6.95
N LYS A 210 -8.06 -27.30 6.78
CA LYS A 210 -7.90 -28.37 5.80
C LYS A 210 -7.74 -27.81 4.39
N CYS A 211 -8.63 -26.89 3.99
CA CYS A 211 -8.53 -26.25 2.68
C CYS A 211 -7.27 -25.39 2.51
N VAL A 212 -6.76 -24.78 3.60
CA VAL A 212 -5.49 -24.04 3.60
C VAL A 212 -4.31 -24.98 3.35
N LYS A 213 -4.28 -26.13 4.03
CA LYS A 213 -3.23 -27.14 3.83
C LYS A 213 -3.27 -27.73 2.43
N ASP A 214 -4.48 -28.06 1.95
CA ASP A 214 -4.68 -28.51 0.56
C ASP A 214 -4.18 -27.45 -0.43
N PHE A 215 -4.42 -26.15 -0.18
CA PHE A 215 -3.90 -25.06 -1.02
C PHE A 215 -2.37 -25.00 -0.99
N LEU A 216 -1.77 -25.08 0.19
CA LEU A 216 -0.31 -25.12 0.38
C LEU A 216 0.35 -26.27 -0.38
N ASP A 217 -0.31 -27.43 -0.45
CA ASP A 217 0.17 -28.57 -1.23
C ASP A 217 0.15 -28.33 -2.74
N THR A 218 -0.66 -27.39 -3.22
CA THR A 218 -0.67 -27.00 -4.64
C THR A 218 0.41 -25.99 -5.00
N LEU A 219 1.03 -25.34 -4.02
CA LEU A 219 2.08 -24.36 -4.25
C LEU A 219 3.43 -25.07 -4.39
N CYS A 220 4.08 -24.87 -5.54
CA CYS A 220 5.45 -25.32 -5.77
C CYS A 220 6.40 -24.18 -5.39
N TYR A 221 7.35 -24.42 -4.50
CA TYR A 221 8.38 -23.44 -4.14
C TYR A 221 9.74 -23.90 -4.62
N PHE A 222 10.62 -22.97 -4.96
CA PHE A 222 12.03 -23.24 -5.22
C PHE A 222 12.66 -23.69 -3.91
N GLU A 223 12.90 -25.00 -3.80
CA GLU A 223 13.48 -25.62 -2.63
C GLU A 223 14.98 -25.92 -2.85
N LEU A 224 15.81 -25.45 -1.93
CA LEU A 224 17.22 -25.84 -1.88
C LEU A 224 17.41 -27.00 -0.92
N ILE A 225 18.06 -28.07 -1.39
CA ILE A 225 18.42 -29.22 -0.58
C ILE A 225 19.91 -29.15 -0.25
N ALA A 226 20.25 -29.39 1.02
CA ALA A 226 21.63 -29.46 1.49
C ALA A 226 22.39 -30.60 0.78
N ASN A 227 23.68 -30.42 0.53
CA ASN A 227 24.46 -31.43 -0.19
C ASN A 227 24.60 -32.76 0.58
N ASP A 228 24.51 -32.69 1.91
CA ASP A 228 24.68 -33.82 2.83
C ASP A 228 23.35 -34.51 3.19
N ASP A 229 22.23 -34.09 2.60
CA ASP A 229 20.92 -34.71 2.79
C ASP A 229 20.79 -36.01 1.98
N ASP A 230 21.75 -36.92 2.18
CA ASP A 230 21.65 -38.34 1.80
C ASP A 230 20.55 -39.07 2.61
N ARG A 231 19.82 -38.38 3.52
CA ARG A 231 18.69 -38.96 4.26
C ARG A 231 17.48 -39.25 3.36
N ILE A 232 17.41 -38.69 2.16
CA ILE A 232 16.39 -39.06 1.17
C ILE A 232 16.73 -40.40 0.48
N LEU A 233 17.92 -40.99 0.70
CA LEU A 233 18.24 -42.33 0.21
C LEU A 233 17.62 -43.47 1.04
N VAL A 234 17.02 -43.21 2.21
CA VAL A 234 16.50 -44.28 3.08
C VAL A 234 15.02 -44.60 2.82
N GLU A 235 14.23 -43.67 2.27
CA GLU A 235 12.85 -43.97 1.82
C GLU A 235 12.75 -44.37 0.34
N ALA A 236 13.83 -44.21 -0.43
CA ALA A 236 13.92 -44.61 -1.84
C ALA A 236 14.20 -46.11 -2.07
N PHE A 237 13.82 -47.00 -1.13
CA PHE A 237 13.94 -48.46 -1.33
C PHE A 237 12.98 -49.01 -2.40
N PHE A 238 12.10 -48.19 -2.98
CA PHE A 238 11.26 -48.55 -4.11
C PHE A 238 11.19 -47.45 -5.18
N GLY A 239 12.31 -47.16 -5.86
CA GLY A 239 12.30 -46.49 -7.17
C GLY A 239 13.45 -45.49 -7.39
N PRO A 240 13.82 -45.22 -8.66
CA PRO A 240 14.81 -44.19 -8.97
C PRO A 240 14.33 -42.82 -8.49
N PHE A 241 15.14 -42.17 -7.66
CA PHE A 241 14.94 -40.79 -7.21
C PHE A 241 14.94 -39.86 -8.42
N ILE A 242 13.76 -39.35 -8.79
CA ILE A 242 13.60 -38.27 -9.76
C ILE A 242 13.47 -37.01 -8.92
N PRO A 243 14.46 -36.09 -8.90
CA PRO A 243 14.32 -34.80 -8.22
C PRO A 243 13.01 -34.16 -8.64
N SER A 244 12.24 -33.65 -7.69
CA SER A 244 11.01 -32.95 -8.03
C SER A 244 11.35 -31.72 -8.90
N LYS A 245 10.39 -31.22 -9.69
CA LYS A 245 10.63 -30.11 -10.64
C LYS A 245 11.02 -28.79 -9.95
N ASN A 246 10.98 -28.74 -8.62
CA ASN A 246 11.15 -27.54 -7.81
C ASN A 246 12.30 -27.65 -6.79
N GLU A 247 13.03 -28.76 -6.75
CA GLU A 247 14.23 -28.96 -5.93
C GLU A 247 15.54 -28.73 -6.68
N MET A 248 16.51 -28.08 -6.04
CA MET A 248 17.89 -27.95 -6.52
C MET A 248 18.89 -28.15 -5.37
N LYS A 249 20.01 -28.83 -5.64
CA LYS A 249 21.11 -28.91 -4.65
C LYS A 249 21.73 -27.54 -4.43
N GLU A 250 22.04 -27.20 -3.18
CA GLU A 250 22.67 -25.91 -2.86
C GLU A 250 24.00 -25.69 -3.62
N SER A 251 24.78 -26.75 -3.86
CA SER A 251 26.05 -26.66 -4.61
C SER A 251 25.81 -26.32 -6.08
N GLU A 252 24.75 -26.87 -6.66
CA GLU A 252 24.35 -26.58 -8.02
C GLU A 252 23.85 -25.13 -8.15
N PHE A 253 23.04 -24.66 -7.20
CA PHE A 253 22.59 -23.27 -7.15
C PHE A 253 23.75 -22.29 -7.14
N VAL A 254 24.68 -22.46 -6.19
CA VAL A 254 25.87 -21.60 -6.06
C VAL A 254 26.70 -21.64 -7.34
N LYS A 255 26.92 -22.84 -7.90
CA LYS A 255 27.68 -23.01 -9.14
C LYS A 255 27.03 -22.27 -10.31
N ARG A 256 25.74 -22.51 -10.59
CA ARG A 256 25.03 -21.90 -11.74
C ARG A 256 24.98 -20.38 -11.63
N LEU A 257 24.80 -19.86 -10.42
CA LEU A 257 24.77 -18.41 -10.19
C LEU A 257 26.15 -17.77 -10.36
N LEU A 258 27.22 -18.40 -9.85
CA LEU A 258 28.60 -17.90 -10.02
C LEU A 258 29.06 -17.97 -11.49
N GLU A 259 28.71 -19.04 -12.22
CA GLU A 259 29.03 -19.17 -13.65
C GLU A 259 28.47 -18.00 -14.49
N LYS A 260 27.33 -17.41 -14.10
CA LYS A 260 26.79 -16.22 -14.78
C LYS A 260 27.71 -15.01 -14.67
N PHE A 261 28.39 -14.85 -13.54
CA PHE A 261 29.36 -13.76 -13.36
C PHE A 261 30.64 -14.01 -14.14
N ASP A 262 31.12 -15.25 -14.21
CA ASP A 262 32.33 -15.61 -14.96
C ASP A 262 32.16 -15.39 -16.48
N VAL A 263 30.94 -15.53 -17.01
CA VAL A 263 30.59 -15.28 -18.42
C VAL A 263 30.38 -13.79 -18.73
N THR A 264 29.82 -13.01 -17.79
CA THR A 264 29.42 -11.62 -18.03
C THR A 264 30.41 -10.57 -17.56
N THR A 265 31.35 -10.90 -16.65
CA THR A 265 32.46 -10.01 -16.28
C THR A 265 33.71 -10.36 -17.09
N PRO A 266 34.08 -9.60 -18.14
CA PRO A 266 35.31 -9.84 -18.90
C PRO A 266 36.61 -9.53 -18.10
N HIS A 267 36.50 -9.33 -16.78
CA HIS A 267 37.63 -9.11 -15.88
C HIS A 267 38.20 -10.42 -15.30
N SER A 268 37.44 -11.53 -15.31
CA SER A 268 37.89 -12.82 -14.80
C SER A 268 38.93 -13.50 -15.70
N ASN A 269 38.94 -13.20 -17.01
CA ASN A 269 39.81 -13.84 -18.01
C ASN A 269 40.91 -12.93 -18.62
N ARG A 270 41.05 -11.68 -18.17
CA ARG A 270 42.19 -10.83 -18.59
C ARG A 270 43.41 -11.18 -17.73
N ARG A 271 44.35 -11.94 -18.30
CA ARG A 271 45.64 -12.26 -17.69
C ARG A 271 46.56 -11.05 -17.49
N ASP A 272 46.20 -9.89 -18.06
CA ASP A 272 47.01 -8.68 -18.04
C ASP A 272 46.34 -7.58 -17.19
N PHE A 273 46.41 -7.71 -15.86
CA PHE A 273 46.21 -6.57 -14.97
C PHE A 273 47.51 -5.74 -14.94
N VAL A 274 47.44 -4.51 -15.44
CA VAL A 274 48.64 -3.66 -15.60
C VAL A 274 48.99 -2.93 -14.29
N ARG A 275 48.05 -2.84 -13.32
CA ARG A 275 48.25 -2.10 -12.06
C ARG A 275 47.78 -2.88 -10.83
N HIS A 276 48.57 -2.86 -9.74
CA HIS A 276 48.27 -3.50 -8.45
C HIS A 276 46.92 -3.07 -7.83
N SER A 277 46.46 -1.84 -8.12
CA SER A 277 45.15 -1.34 -7.70
C SER A 277 43.98 -2.06 -8.38
N GLU A 278 44.12 -2.48 -9.64
CA GLU A 278 43.06 -3.17 -10.39
C GLU A 278 42.87 -4.61 -9.88
N ILE A 279 43.96 -5.27 -9.47
CA ILE A 279 43.92 -6.59 -8.83
C ILE A 279 43.18 -6.54 -7.50
N LYS A 280 43.37 -5.47 -6.70
CA LYS A 280 42.68 -5.32 -5.40
C LYS A 280 41.16 -5.13 -5.58
N VAL A 281 40.75 -4.26 -6.51
CA VAL A 281 39.33 -4.03 -6.81
C VAL A 281 38.67 -5.31 -7.32
N CYS A 282 39.30 -6.03 -8.26
CA CYS A 282 38.78 -7.29 -8.78
C CYS A 282 38.58 -8.36 -7.68
N LYS A 283 39.54 -8.47 -6.75
CA LYS A 283 39.43 -9.38 -5.60
C LYS A 283 38.28 -8.98 -4.66
N ALA A 284 38.11 -7.69 -4.39
CA ALA A 284 37.02 -7.19 -3.56
C ALA A 284 35.65 -7.44 -4.21
N THR A 285 35.50 -7.15 -5.51
CA THR A 285 34.29 -7.43 -6.31
C THR A 285 33.93 -8.92 -6.29
N ASN A 286 34.91 -9.81 -6.53
CA ASN A 286 34.66 -11.26 -6.49
C ASN A 286 34.31 -11.76 -5.08
N ARG A 287 34.88 -11.17 -4.03
CA ARG A 287 34.49 -11.45 -2.65
C ARG A 287 33.04 -11.03 -2.41
N PHE A 288 32.65 -9.85 -2.88
CA PHE A 288 31.28 -9.35 -2.71
C PHE A 288 30.24 -10.22 -3.40
N ILE A 289 30.49 -10.60 -4.66
CA ILE A 289 29.61 -11.52 -5.39
C ILE A 289 29.39 -12.81 -4.59
N LYS A 290 30.45 -13.41 -4.04
CA LYS A 290 30.35 -14.63 -3.23
C LYS A 290 29.53 -14.43 -1.96
N ILE A 291 29.70 -13.30 -1.27
CA ILE A 291 28.90 -12.98 -0.07
C ILE A 291 27.42 -12.90 -0.44
N CYS A 292 27.06 -12.18 -1.51
CA CYS A 292 25.67 -12.05 -1.95
C CYS A 292 25.04 -13.41 -2.32
N VAL A 293 25.80 -14.24 -3.05
CA VAL A 293 25.35 -15.58 -3.45
C VAL A 293 25.11 -16.45 -2.23
N LEU A 294 26.02 -16.43 -1.25
CA LEU A 294 25.86 -17.20 0.00
C LEU A 294 24.69 -16.68 0.83
N TYR A 295 24.51 -15.38 0.93
CA TYR A 295 23.37 -14.77 1.62
C TYR A 295 22.03 -15.23 1.03
N ILE A 296 21.87 -15.18 -0.30
CA ILE A 296 20.64 -15.63 -0.96
C ILE A 296 20.45 -17.14 -0.79
N LYS A 297 21.53 -17.92 -0.90
CA LYS A 297 21.52 -19.37 -0.66
C LYS A 297 21.01 -19.67 0.76
N ASP A 298 21.54 -19.00 1.77
CA ASP A 298 21.15 -19.20 3.17
C ASP A 298 19.69 -18.79 3.40
N LYS A 299 19.22 -17.68 2.81
CA LYS A 299 17.79 -17.31 2.86
C LYS A 299 16.87 -18.35 2.23
N LEU A 300 17.25 -18.93 1.09
CA LEU A 300 16.47 -19.99 0.43
C LEU A 300 16.47 -21.28 1.26
N LEU A 301 17.63 -21.70 1.79
CA LEU A 301 17.74 -22.89 2.65
C LEU A 301 16.91 -22.76 3.93
N ASN A 302 16.92 -21.58 4.54
CA ASN A 302 16.16 -21.29 5.76
C ASN A 302 14.70 -20.91 5.50
N LYS A 303 14.21 -21.03 4.25
CA LYS A 303 12.84 -20.66 3.83
C LYS A 303 12.47 -19.20 4.11
N GLU A 304 13.45 -18.32 4.25
CA GLU A 304 13.27 -16.87 4.47
C GLU A 304 13.08 -16.10 3.16
N LEU A 305 13.37 -16.74 2.03
CA LEU A 305 13.06 -16.26 0.68
C LEU A 305 12.18 -17.30 -0.01
N MET A 306 10.89 -17.01 -0.21
CA MET A 306 9.92 -17.96 -0.74
C MET A 306 9.64 -17.66 -2.22
N LEU A 307 10.31 -18.39 -3.11
CA LEU A 307 10.18 -18.22 -4.57
C LEU A 307 9.23 -19.25 -5.18
N LEU A 308 8.04 -18.83 -5.61
CA LEU A 308 7.04 -19.72 -6.21
C LEU A 308 7.43 -20.18 -7.62
N MET A 309 7.51 -21.49 -7.83
CA MET A 309 7.82 -22.10 -9.11
C MET A 309 6.58 -22.23 -10.01
N GLY A 310 6.76 -21.96 -11.30
CA GLY A 310 5.73 -22.11 -12.32
C GLY A 310 6.33 -22.11 -13.72
N ASP A 311 5.49 -22.09 -14.76
CA ASP A 311 5.96 -22.21 -16.16
C ASP A 311 7.01 -21.16 -16.53
N LYS A 312 6.74 -19.89 -16.20
CA LYS A 312 7.66 -18.76 -16.44
C LYS A 312 8.72 -18.61 -15.34
N TYR A 313 8.37 -18.94 -14.11
CA TYR A 313 9.20 -18.78 -12.92
C TYR A 313 9.86 -20.12 -12.58
N ASN A 314 10.86 -20.49 -13.36
CA ASN A 314 11.65 -21.70 -13.15
C ASN A 314 13.05 -21.36 -12.62
N PHE A 315 13.88 -22.38 -12.40
CA PHE A 315 15.24 -22.20 -11.90
C PHE A 315 16.07 -21.23 -12.75
N ASP A 316 16.02 -21.36 -14.08
CA ASP A 316 16.81 -20.52 -14.97
C ASP A 316 16.38 -19.06 -14.89
N PHE A 317 15.06 -18.81 -14.83
CA PHE A 317 14.52 -17.47 -14.61
C PHE A 317 15.03 -16.87 -13.29
N TYR A 318 14.96 -17.64 -12.20
CA TYR A 318 15.39 -17.16 -10.88
C TYR A 318 16.89 -16.90 -10.82
N ILE A 319 17.71 -17.80 -11.37
CA ILE A 319 19.16 -17.60 -11.47
C ILE A 319 19.49 -16.33 -12.24
N GLU A 320 18.83 -16.06 -13.36
CA GLU A 320 19.03 -14.82 -14.14
C GLU A 320 18.63 -13.56 -13.36
N LYS A 321 17.48 -13.60 -12.67
CA LYS A 321 17.02 -12.45 -11.88
C LYS A 321 17.91 -12.17 -10.68
N LEU A 322 18.30 -13.20 -9.94
CA LEU A 322 19.23 -13.07 -8.81
C LEU A 322 20.59 -12.57 -9.29
N HIS A 323 21.10 -13.07 -10.42
CA HIS A 323 22.31 -12.54 -11.05
C HIS A 323 22.19 -11.04 -11.37
N SER A 324 21.05 -10.60 -11.92
CA SER A 324 20.80 -9.19 -12.22
C SER A 324 20.76 -8.30 -10.97
N ILE A 325 20.13 -8.77 -9.89
CA ILE A 325 20.04 -8.05 -8.61
C ILE A 325 21.45 -7.88 -8.02
N ILE A 326 22.18 -8.99 -7.87
CA ILE A 326 23.56 -8.97 -7.35
C ILE A 326 24.47 -8.12 -8.25
N SER A 327 24.35 -8.23 -9.58
CA SER A 327 25.13 -7.40 -10.51
C SER A 327 24.89 -5.91 -10.33
N THR A 328 23.66 -5.52 -9.99
CA THR A 328 23.29 -4.12 -9.73
C THR A 328 23.89 -3.64 -8.42
N ALA A 329 23.81 -4.45 -7.36
CA ALA A 329 24.46 -4.20 -6.08
C ALA A 329 25.98 -4.01 -6.27
N VAL A 330 26.62 -4.95 -6.97
CA VAL A 330 28.06 -4.96 -7.23
C VAL A 330 28.52 -3.74 -8.02
N LYS A 331 27.73 -3.29 -9.02
CA LYS A 331 28.04 -2.07 -9.78
C LYS A 331 28.07 -0.84 -8.88
N LYS A 332 27.07 -0.65 -8.02
CA LYS A 332 27.02 0.46 -7.07
C LYS A 332 28.25 0.49 -6.17
N VAL A 333 28.65 -0.66 -5.63
CA VAL A 333 29.85 -0.78 -4.79
C VAL A 333 31.12 -0.48 -5.60
N SER A 334 31.21 -0.92 -6.85
CA SER A 334 32.38 -0.66 -7.70
C SER A 334 32.56 0.81 -8.10
N ASP A 335 31.46 1.59 -8.10
CA ASP A 335 31.49 3.03 -8.40
C ASP A 335 31.97 3.87 -7.21
N VAL A 336 31.86 3.35 -5.97
CA VAL A 336 32.38 3.99 -4.75
C VAL A 336 33.87 3.65 -4.59
N LYS A 337 34.75 4.58 -4.98
CA LYS A 337 36.21 4.39 -4.86
C LYS A 337 36.67 4.29 -3.40
N ARG A 338 37.41 3.22 -3.11
CA ARG A 338 38.28 3.00 -1.92
C ARG A 338 37.60 3.23 -0.57
N LEU A 339 36.71 2.30 -0.21
CA LEU A 339 36.38 2.04 1.19
C LEU A 339 37.53 1.22 1.83
N THR A 340 37.77 1.40 3.12
CA THR A 340 38.60 0.47 3.91
C THR A 340 37.85 -0.86 4.13
N LEU A 341 38.54 -1.94 4.54
CA LEU A 341 37.91 -3.25 4.74
C LEU A 341 36.71 -3.21 5.71
N ASP A 342 36.80 -2.42 6.78
CA ASP A 342 35.72 -2.29 7.78
C ASP A 342 34.55 -1.43 7.26
N GLU A 343 34.85 -0.44 6.42
CA GLU A 343 33.83 0.37 5.74
C GLU A 343 33.18 -0.41 4.59
N GLU A 344 33.91 -1.32 3.93
CA GLU A 344 33.36 -2.26 2.96
C GLU A 344 32.35 -3.17 3.65
N ASP A 345 32.71 -3.88 4.72
CA ASP A 345 31.78 -4.83 5.39
C ASP A 345 30.49 -4.15 5.91
N LYS A 346 30.58 -2.91 6.43
CA LYS A 346 29.40 -2.13 6.85
C LYS A 346 28.57 -1.59 5.68
N PHE A 347 29.23 -1.08 4.64
CA PHE A 347 28.57 -0.62 3.41
C PHE A 347 27.93 -1.79 2.65
N LEU A 348 28.52 -2.98 2.76
CA LEU A 348 28.01 -4.23 2.20
C LEU A 348 26.70 -4.65 2.87
N GLU A 349 26.60 -4.55 4.19
CA GLU A 349 25.35 -4.77 4.92
C GLU A 349 24.28 -3.73 4.54
N GLU A 350 24.63 -2.44 4.56
CA GLU A 350 23.68 -1.34 4.28
C GLU A 350 23.18 -1.31 2.82
N GLU A 351 24.04 -1.54 1.83
CA GLU A 351 23.66 -1.52 0.41
C GLU A 351 22.97 -2.80 -0.04
N PHE A 352 23.38 -3.97 0.49
CA PHE A 352 22.68 -5.21 0.16
C PHE A 352 21.30 -5.25 0.83
N ASP A 353 21.12 -4.58 1.97
CA ASP A 353 19.81 -4.35 2.55
C ASP A 353 18.87 -3.52 1.66
N MET A 354 19.37 -2.58 0.86
CA MET A 354 18.55 -1.89 -0.14
C MET A 354 18.07 -2.82 -1.27
N GLU A 355 18.85 -3.84 -1.61
CA GLU A 355 18.49 -4.85 -2.61
C GLU A 355 17.55 -5.94 -2.07
N ASN A 356 17.34 -6.02 -0.73
CA ASN A 356 16.23 -6.79 -0.16
C ASN A 356 14.86 -6.31 -0.71
N GLY A 357 14.75 -5.03 -1.08
CA GLY A 357 13.56 -4.51 -1.77
C GLY A 357 13.31 -5.19 -3.12
N GLU A 358 14.36 -5.46 -3.89
CA GLU A 358 14.25 -6.16 -5.18
C GLU A 358 13.98 -7.66 -5.02
N LEU A 359 14.53 -8.29 -3.97
CA LEU A 359 14.19 -9.68 -3.61
C LEU A 359 12.71 -9.81 -3.25
N LYS A 360 12.16 -8.91 -2.43
CA LYS A 360 10.72 -8.88 -2.12
C LYS A 360 9.84 -8.66 -3.35
N LYS A 361 10.28 -7.80 -4.29
CA LYS A 361 9.59 -7.64 -5.58
C LYS A 361 9.60 -8.94 -6.39
N LEU A 362 10.69 -9.70 -6.35
CA LEU A 362 10.82 -10.98 -7.04
C LEU A 362 9.89 -12.05 -6.45
N GLU A 363 9.76 -12.14 -5.13
CA GLU A 363 8.79 -13.02 -4.45
C GLU A 363 7.35 -12.69 -4.87
N MET A 364 6.99 -11.41 -4.79
CA MET A 364 5.65 -10.95 -5.16
C MET A 364 5.35 -11.16 -6.65
N ALA A 365 6.33 -11.02 -7.54
CA ALA A 365 6.11 -11.16 -8.98
C ALA A 365 5.58 -12.55 -9.38
N ALA A 366 6.01 -13.61 -8.69
CA ALA A 366 5.53 -14.97 -8.96
C ALA A 366 4.09 -15.18 -8.45
N LEU A 367 3.77 -14.67 -7.26
CA LEU A 367 2.39 -14.66 -6.75
C LEU A 367 1.44 -13.87 -7.65
N ASN A 368 1.91 -12.73 -8.19
CA ASN A 368 1.15 -11.93 -9.15
C ASN A 368 0.74 -12.76 -10.36
N LEU A 369 1.68 -13.52 -10.92
CA LEU A 369 1.38 -14.40 -12.04
C LEU A 369 0.37 -15.48 -11.68
N LEU A 370 0.46 -16.11 -10.50
CA LEU A 370 -0.54 -17.10 -10.08
C LEU A 370 -1.95 -16.48 -10.05
N CYS A 371 -2.07 -15.23 -9.61
CA CYS A 371 -3.35 -14.51 -9.56
C CYS A 371 -3.84 -14.02 -10.94
N GLU A 372 -2.92 -13.80 -11.89
CA GLU A 372 -3.23 -13.35 -13.26
C GLU A 372 -3.45 -14.51 -14.24
N THR A 373 -3.03 -15.71 -13.88
CA THR A 373 -3.24 -16.94 -14.66
C THR A 373 -4.48 -17.68 -14.18
N ASP A 374 -4.85 -18.74 -14.91
CA ASP A 374 -5.98 -19.59 -14.53
C ASP A 374 -5.71 -20.42 -13.26
N PHE A 375 -4.54 -20.30 -12.61
CA PHE A 375 -4.19 -21.09 -11.42
C PHE A 375 -5.19 -20.89 -10.28
N ILE A 376 -5.42 -19.65 -9.86
CA ILE A 376 -6.35 -19.32 -8.77
C ILE A 376 -7.79 -19.75 -9.15
N PRO A 377 -8.36 -19.33 -10.31
CA PRO A 377 -9.67 -19.83 -10.74
C PRO A 377 -9.77 -21.36 -10.80
N ASN A 378 -8.74 -22.07 -11.26
CA ASN A 378 -8.75 -23.52 -11.38
C ASN A 378 -8.70 -24.23 -10.02
N TYR A 379 -7.91 -23.71 -9.07
CA TYR A 379 -7.89 -24.25 -7.71
C TYR A 379 -9.27 -24.14 -7.07
N PHE A 380 -9.83 -22.93 -7.03
CA PHE A 380 -11.13 -22.70 -6.42
C PHE A 380 -12.28 -23.36 -7.19
N SER A 381 -12.15 -23.54 -8.50
CA SER A 381 -13.10 -24.31 -9.31
C SER A 381 -13.21 -25.76 -8.84
N LYS A 382 -12.07 -26.40 -8.53
CA LYS A 382 -12.04 -27.76 -7.97
C LYS A 382 -12.67 -27.81 -6.58
N VAL A 383 -12.34 -26.85 -5.72
CA VAL A 383 -12.87 -26.80 -4.34
C VAL A 383 -14.39 -26.57 -4.34
N LEU A 384 -14.88 -25.66 -5.19
CA LEU A 384 -16.30 -25.30 -5.27
C LEU A 384 -17.13 -26.23 -6.16
N GLY A 385 -16.50 -27.13 -6.91
CA GLY A 385 -17.16 -28.03 -7.86
C GLY A 385 -17.87 -27.31 -9.02
N LYS A 386 -17.46 -26.07 -9.33
CA LYS A 386 -18.06 -25.24 -10.38
C LYS A 386 -17.00 -24.37 -11.07
N LYS A 387 -17.26 -24.00 -12.32
CA LYS A 387 -16.40 -23.06 -13.06
C LYS A 387 -16.50 -21.65 -12.44
N ILE A 388 -15.38 -20.94 -12.41
CA ILE A 388 -15.27 -19.55 -11.91
C ILE A 388 -15.30 -18.62 -13.10
N GLU A 389 -16.36 -17.81 -13.23
CA GLU A 389 -16.51 -16.88 -14.36
C GLU A 389 -17.16 -15.55 -13.98
N THR A 390 -18.00 -15.54 -12.94
CA THR A 390 -18.84 -14.39 -12.58
C THR A 390 -18.24 -13.60 -11.44
N LEU A 391 -18.63 -12.32 -11.30
CA LEU A 391 -18.24 -11.52 -10.13
C LEU A 391 -18.62 -12.20 -8.79
N ALA A 392 -19.76 -12.90 -8.73
CA ALA A 392 -20.19 -13.62 -7.54
C ALA A 392 -19.23 -14.77 -7.16
N ASP A 393 -18.64 -15.44 -8.16
CA ASP A 393 -17.62 -16.46 -7.92
C ASP A 393 -16.36 -15.84 -7.32
N TYR A 394 -15.90 -14.71 -7.87
CA TYR A 394 -14.74 -13.99 -7.34
C TYR A 394 -14.99 -13.39 -5.95
N ILE A 395 -16.21 -12.96 -5.63
CA ILE A 395 -16.61 -12.59 -4.26
C ILE A 395 -16.50 -13.80 -3.32
N THR A 396 -16.87 -14.99 -3.79
CA THR A 396 -16.74 -16.21 -2.98
C THR A 396 -15.27 -16.56 -2.72
N ILE A 397 -14.44 -16.49 -3.76
CA ILE A 397 -12.98 -16.69 -3.65
C ILE A 397 -12.36 -15.66 -2.70
N ASP A 398 -12.78 -14.40 -2.79
CA ASP A 398 -12.33 -13.32 -1.92
C ASP A 398 -12.58 -13.66 -0.44
N LYS A 399 -13.78 -14.11 -0.10
CA LYS A 399 -14.15 -14.56 1.26
C LYS A 399 -13.30 -15.75 1.71
N MET A 400 -13.12 -16.76 0.85
CA MET A 400 -12.25 -17.92 1.16
C MET A 400 -10.80 -17.50 1.42
N ALA A 401 -10.24 -16.61 0.59
CA ALA A 401 -8.89 -16.09 0.77
C ALA A 401 -8.76 -15.25 2.07
N CYS A 402 -9.83 -14.56 2.47
CA CYS A 402 -9.90 -13.83 3.74
C CYS A 402 -9.82 -14.80 4.93
N ASP A 403 -10.63 -15.85 4.88
CA ASP A 403 -10.65 -16.89 5.91
C ASP A 403 -9.29 -17.61 5.99
N PHE A 404 -8.66 -17.91 4.85
CA PHE A 404 -7.31 -18.48 4.77
C PHE A 404 -6.27 -17.58 5.45
N HIS A 405 -6.28 -16.29 5.11
CA HIS A 405 -5.37 -15.32 5.71
C HIS A 405 -5.56 -15.26 7.23
N ASN A 406 -6.80 -15.08 7.68
CA ASN A 406 -7.10 -14.86 9.07
C ASN A 406 -6.76 -16.09 9.94
N ILE A 407 -6.97 -17.31 9.44
CA ILE A 407 -6.59 -18.52 10.19
C ILE A 407 -5.07 -18.66 10.32
N ILE A 408 -4.32 -18.38 9.25
CA ILE A 408 -2.84 -18.41 9.28
C ILE A 408 -2.32 -17.36 10.25
N CYS A 409 -2.79 -16.10 10.14
CA CYS A 409 -2.42 -15.02 11.05
C CYS A 409 -2.75 -15.37 12.50
N LYS A 410 -3.89 -16.01 12.77
CA LYS A 410 -4.24 -16.44 14.13
C LYS A 410 -3.22 -17.45 14.68
N ILE A 411 -2.82 -18.43 13.88
CA ILE A 411 -1.82 -19.42 14.30
C ILE A 411 -0.46 -18.76 14.55
N ILE A 412 0.01 -17.93 13.61
CA ILE A 412 1.26 -17.17 13.75
C ILE A 412 1.25 -16.30 15.02
N ASN A 413 0.16 -15.55 15.24
CA ASN A 413 0.03 -14.69 16.40
C ASN A 413 0.02 -15.46 17.72
N ILE A 414 -0.61 -16.64 17.77
CA ILE A 414 -0.59 -17.51 18.97
C ILE A 414 0.83 -17.98 19.26
N ILE A 415 1.57 -18.42 18.24
CA ILE A 415 2.97 -18.86 18.38
C ILE A 415 3.83 -17.68 18.86
N ALA A 416 3.72 -16.54 18.20
CA ALA A 416 4.49 -15.35 18.52
C ALA A 416 4.23 -14.86 19.95
N LEU A 417 2.97 -14.84 20.41
CA LEU A 417 2.62 -14.45 21.79
C LEU A 417 3.17 -15.40 22.85
N LYS A 418 3.27 -16.70 22.54
CA LYS A 418 3.89 -17.69 23.43
C LYS A 418 5.38 -17.43 23.60
N GLU A 419 6.06 -17.04 22.52
CA GLU A 419 7.50 -16.77 22.50
C GLU A 419 7.84 -15.39 23.08
N ASN A 420 7.05 -14.38 22.74
CA ASN A 420 7.22 -13.01 23.18
C ASN A 420 5.86 -12.31 23.35
N PRO A 421 5.42 -12.08 24.60
CA PRO A 421 4.14 -11.40 24.88
C PRO A 421 4.05 -9.95 24.36
N GLN A 422 5.18 -9.32 23.99
CA GLN A 422 5.25 -7.93 23.50
C GLN A 422 5.44 -7.85 21.98
N VAL A 423 5.23 -8.95 21.25
CA VAL A 423 5.37 -8.98 19.79
C VAL A 423 4.24 -8.22 19.10
N ASP A 424 4.56 -7.50 18.03
CA ASP A 424 3.54 -6.91 17.16
C ASP A 424 2.79 -8.02 16.40
N LEU A 425 1.47 -8.02 16.54
CA LEU A 425 0.60 -9.03 15.96
C LEU A 425 0.37 -8.77 14.47
N LYS A 426 0.27 -9.84 13.69
CA LYS A 426 -0.17 -9.77 12.30
C LYS A 426 -1.65 -9.35 12.24
N PRO A 427 -2.01 -8.44 11.33
CA PRO A 427 -3.37 -7.95 11.19
C PRO A 427 -4.33 -9.01 10.64
N TYR A 428 -5.61 -8.88 10.98
CA TYR A 428 -6.70 -9.61 10.32
C TYR A 428 -7.33 -8.75 9.20
N TYR A 429 -7.84 -9.42 8.16
CA TYR A 429 -8.59 -8.79 7.08
C TYR A 429 -10.09 -9.03 7.21
N GLU A 430 -10.85 -8.08 6.65
CA GLU A 430 -12.26 -8.23 6.35
C GLU A 430 -12.46 -8.42 4.82
N PRO A 431 -13.53 -9.12 4.39
CA PRO A 431 -13.92 -9.17 3.00
C PRO A 431 -14.28 -7.77 2.50
N VAL A 432 -14.24 -7.60 1.18
CA VAL A 432 -14.49 -6.28 0.61
C VAL A 432 -15.94 -5.87 0.86
N ASN A 433 -16.13 -4.65 1.37
CA ASN A 433 -17.44 -4.02 1.40
C ASN A 433 -17.72 -3.36 0.03
N ASP A 434 -18.68 -3.91 -0.72
CA ASP A 434 -19.09 -3.37 -2.02
C ASP A 434 -19.84 -2.04 -1.93
N ASP A 435 -20.37 -1.70 -0.75
CA ASP A 435 -21.10 -0.46 -0.54
C ASP A 435 -20.17 0.75 -0.40
N CYS A 436 -18.87 0.52 -0.17
CA CYS A 436 -17.88 1.59 -0.04
C CYS A 436 -17.53 2.21 -1.41
N ASN A 437 -17.92 3.46 -1.62
CA ASN A 437 -17.60 4.29 -2.77
C ASN A 437 -16.61 5.37 -2.38
N TYR A 438 -15.57 5.54 -3.21
CA TYR A 438 -14.54 6.56 -3.04
C TYR A 438 -14.42 7.38 -4.31
N LYS A 439 -14.29 8.70 -4.18
CA LYS A 439 -14.24 9.63 -5.31
C LYS A 439 -13.24 10.74 -5.03
N VAL A 440 -12.40 11.09 -5.99
CA VAL A 440 -11.60 12.32 -5.87
C VAL A 440 -12.48 13.49 -6.30
N VAL A 441 -12.65 14.48 -5.41
CA VAL A 441 -13.48 15.65 -5.66
C VAL A 441 -12.66 16.93 -5.54
N GLU A 442 -13.02 17.94 -6.32
CA GLU A 442 -12.37 19.24 -6.27
C GLU A 442 -12.93 20.10 -5.14
N GLY A 443 -12.10 21.00 -4.64
CA GLY A 443 -12.54 22.10 -3.79
C GLY A 443 -11.48 23.16 -3.66
N PHE A 444 -11.60 23.97 -2.61
CA PHE A 444 -10.64 25.04 -2.34
C PHE A 444 -10.55 25.31 -0.84
N THR A 445 -9.38 25.77 -0.43
CA THR A 445 -9.08 26.22 0.92
C THR A 445 -8.91 27.72 0.91
N ILE A 446 -9.42 28.37 1.93
CA ILE A 446 -9.16 29.77 2.22
C ILE A 446 -8.30 29.83 3.48
N LYS A 447 -7.07 30.31 3.34
CA LYS A 447 -6.14 30.53 4.47
C LYS A 447 -6.15 32.01 4.79
N LEU A 448 -6.37 32.35 6.06
CA LEU A 448 -6.27 33.73 6.54
C LEU A 448 -4.82 34.04 6.91
N GLU A 449 -4.37 35.26 6.64
CA GLU A 449 -3.06 35.70 7.10
C GLU A 449 -3.04 35.94 8.61
N ASP A 450 -1.84 35.94 9.20
CA ASP A 450 -1.64 36.11 10.63
C ASP A 450 -2.29 37.39 11.17
N GLY A 451 -3.16 37.22 12.17
CA GLY A 451 -3.91 38.31 12.81
C GLY A 451 -5.15 38.79 12.06
N VAL A 452 -5.45 38.24 10.88
CA VAL A 452 -6.74 38.44 10.21
C VAL A 452 -7.80 37.53 10.85
N THR A 453 -8.99 38.07 11.13
CA THR A 453 -10.12 37.30 11.68
C THR A 453 -11.33 37.33 10.77
N LEU A 454 -11.94 36.16 10.53
CA LEU A 454 -13.24 36.07 9.85
C LEU A 454 -14.34 36.63 10.75
N LYS A 455 -15.15 37.55 10.22
CA LYS A 455 -16.33 38.10 10.89
C LYS A 455 -17.63 37.57 10.34
N GLN A 456 -17.68 37.31 9.04
CA GLN A 456 -18.86 36.77 8.39
C GLN A 456 -18.50 36.00 7.13
N ILE A 457 -19.25 34.94 6.87
CA ILE A 457 -19.23 34.19 5.60
C ILE A 457 -20.66 34.06 5.07
N LYS A 458 -20.85 34.22 3.75
CA LYS A 458 -22.14 34.09 3.07
C LYS A 458 -21.98 33.38 1.73
N GLY A 459 -22.97 32.58 1.35
CA GLY A 459 -23.10 32.03 0.01
C GLY A 459 -24.13 32.80 -0.81
N PHE A 460 -23.99 32.77 -2.12
CA PHE A 460 -24.96 33.34 -3.07
C PHE A 460 -25.22 32.35 -4.20
N ASN A 461 -26.48 32.24 -4.60
CA ASN A 461 -26.86 31.48 -5.80
C ASN A 461 -26.84 32.33 -7.07
N ASP A 462 -27.17 31.71 -8.21
CA ASP A 462 -27.25 32.37 -9.53
C ASP A 462 -28.20 33.59 -9.57
N LYS A 463 -29.15 33.68 -8.64
CA LYS A 463 -30.11 34.79 -8.53
C LYS A 463 -29.65 35.88 -7.54
N GLY A 464 -28.45 35.74 -6.97
CA GLY A 464 -27.93 36.63 -5.94
C GLY A 464 -28.64 36.52 -4.58
N LYS A 465 -29.44 35.47 -4.35
CA LYS A 465 -30.08 35.24 -3.05
C LYS A 465 -29.02 34.74 -2.07
N ILE A 466 -29.00 35.35 -0.88
CA ILE A 466 -28.11 34.95 0.21
C ILE A 466 -28.51 33.57 0.73
N ILE A 467 -27.53 32.69 0.83
CA ILE A 467 -27.58 31.37 1.46
C ILE A 467 -26.66 31.44 2.68
N LYS A 468 -27.18 30.99 3.83
CA LYS A 468 -26.38 30.89 5.06
C LYS A 468 -25.45 29.69 4.91
N LEU A 469 -24.15 29.91 5.04
CA LEU A 469 -23.17 28.83 5.08
C LEU A 469 -22.95 28.45 6.53
N GLU A 470 -23.01 27.15 6.80
CA GLU A 470 -22.86 26.56 8.13
C GLU A 470 -21.62 25.66 8.15
N ILE A 471 -20.92 25.65 9.29
CA ILE A 471 -19.79 24.76 9.54
C ILE A 471 -20.32 23.33 9.55
N ASP A 472 -19.52 22.38 9.07
CA ASP A 472 -19.85 20.95 8.94
C ASP A 472 -20.95 20.62 7.91
N GLU A 473 -21.64 21.64 7.40
CA GLU A 473 -22.62 21.50 6.31
C GLU A 473 -22.06 21.95 4.96
N HIS A 474 -21.38 23.09 4.94
CA HIS A 474 -20.89 23.71 3.70
C HIS A 474 -19.38 23.85 3.67
N TYR A 475 -18.75 23.93 4.84
CA TYR A 475 -17.31 24.06 4.97
C TYR A 475 -16.82 23.57 6.32
N ILE A 476 -15.54 23.22 6.37
CA ILE A 476 -14.85 22.79 7.59
C ILE A 476 -13.75 23.77 7.94
N VAL A 477 -13.46 23.93 9.24
CA VAL A 477 -12.34 24.75 9.73
C VAL A 477 -11.27 23.85 10.33
N ASP A 478 -10.03 23.94 9.84
CA ASP A 478 -8.91 23.18 10.40
C ASP A 478 -8.27 23.85 11.62
N GLN A 479 -7.28 23.18 12.21
CA GLN A 479 -6.55 23.69 13.37
C GLN A 479 -5.71 24.94 13.06
N ASN A 480 -5.42 25.19 11.79
CA ASN A 480 -4.71 26.38 11.31
C ASN A 480 -5.68 27.51 10.94
N ASN A 481 -6.97 27.41 11.31
CA ASN A 481 -8.01 28.37 10.99
C ASN A 481 -8.17 28.58 9.46
N SER A 482 -7.94 27.53 8.68
CA SER A 482 -8.20 27.46 7.25
C SER A 482 -9.61 26.94 7.01
N TYR A 483 -10.29 27.50 6.00
CA TYR A 483 -11.68 27.19 5.67
C TYR A 483 -11.71 26.34 4.40
N HIS A 484 -12.27 25.15 4.48
CA HIS A 484 -12.20 24.15 3.44
C HIS A 484 -13.57 23.88 2.84
N PHE A 485 -13.67 24.01 1.52
CA PHE A 485 -14.91 23.88 0.78
C PHE A 485 -14.79 22.77 -0.25
N VAL A 486 -15.74 21.83 -0.22
CA VAL A 486 -15.92 20.84 -1.28
C VAL A 486 -16.80 21.46 -2.36
N LYS A 487 -16.31 21.53 -3.60
CA LYS A 487 -17.02 22.22 -4.69
C LYS A 487 -18.39 21.60 -4.98
N LYS A 488 -18.46 20.26 -4.94
CA LYS A 488 -19.69 19.50 -5.17
C LYS A 488 -20.78 19.82 -4.14
N VAL A 489 -20.41 19.96 -2.86
CA VAL A 489 -21.31 20.36 -1.77
C VAL A 489 -21.95 21.72 -2.10
N LEU A 490 -21.13 22.70 -2.45
CA LEU A 490 -21.60 24.03 -2.84
C LEU A 490 -22.51 24.00 -4.08
N GLU A 491 -22.17 23.17 -5.07
CA GLU A 491 -22.97 23.02 -6.30
C GLU A 491 -24.35 22.42 -6.03
N MET A 492 -24.46 21.46 -5.10
CA MET A 492 -25.74 20.83 -4.72
C MET A 492 -26.72 21.84 -4.10
N ASP A 493 -26.21 22.75 -3.26
CA ASP A 493 -26.99 23.85 -2.67
C ASP A 493 -27.12 25.07 -3.58
N ASN A 494 -26.70 24.94 -4.85
CA ASN A 494 -26.76 25.99 -5.86
C ASN A 494 -26.00 27.26 -5.44
N ILE A 495 -24.88 27.12 -4.74
CA ILE A 495 -23.99 28.20 -4.31
C ILE A 495 -22.90 28.41 -5.37
N HIS A 496 -22.74 29.65 -5.82
CA HIS A 496 -21.81 30.02 -6.90
C HIS A 496 -20.86 31.15 -6.55
N GLU A 497 -21.18 31.93 -5.53
CA GLU A 497 -20.29 32.95 -4.98
C GLU A 497 -20.27 32.85 -3.45
N ILE A 498 -19.09 33.04 -2.87
CA ILE A 498 -18.90 33.12 -1.42
C ILE A 498 -18.35 34.52 -1.11
N GLU A 499 -18.95 35.19 -0.13
CA GLU A 499 -18.46 36.46 0.40
C GLU A 499 -17.93 36.25 1.81
N LEU A 500 -16.71 36.73 2.06
CA LEU A 500 -16.09 36.79 3.37
C LEU A 500 -15.96 38.25 3.81
N LEU A 501 -16.37 38.53 5.04
CA LEU A 501 -16.04 39.77 5.73
C LEU A 501 -14.91 39.47 6.72
N LEU A 502 -13.73 39.99 6.43
CA LEU A 502 -12.52 39.84 7.23
C LEU A 502 -12.27 41.12 8.03
N LYS A 503 -11.66 40.99 9.20
CA LYS A 503 -11.14 42.11 9.99
C LYS A 503 -9.63 41.92 10.16
N ASP A 504 -8.88 42.87 9.63
CA ASP A 504 -7.42 42.94 9.74
C ASP A 504 -6.98 43.59 11.07
N ASN A 505 -5.72 43.37 11.46
CA ASN A 505 -5.02 43.92 12.63
C ASN A 505 -5.12 45.44 12.73
N MET A 506 -5.25 46.13 11.58
CA MET A 506 -5.42 47.58 11.49
C MET A 506 -6.87 48.06 11.71
N LEU A 507 -7.76 47.19 12.20
CA LEU A 507 -9.20 47.43 12.45
C LEU A 507 -10.05 47.70 11.20
N ASN A 508 -9.50 47.57 9.99
CA ASN A 508 -10.24 47.71 8.74
C ASN A 508 -11.02 46.43 8.41
N PHE A 509 -12.16 46.60 7.73
CA PHE A 509 -12.94 45.48 7.21
C PHE A 509 -12.61 45.27 5.73
N VAL A 510 -12.44 44.02 5.33
CA VAL A 510 -12.17 43.64 3.94
C VAL A 510 -13.20 42.64 3.49
N VAL A 511 -13.75 42.84 2.29
CA VAL A 511 -14.67 41.90 1.66
C VAL A 511 -13.96 41.15 0.54
N TYR A 512 -13.95 39.83 0.66
CA TYR A 512 -13.50 38.91 -0.38
C TYR A 512 -14.71 38.25 -1.03
N ARG A 513 -14.81 38.33 -2.36
CA ARG A 513 -15.82 37.60 -3.13
C ARG A 513 -15.17 36.55 -4.00
N ILE A 514 -15.58 35.31 -3.82
CA ILE A 514 -14.97 34.13 -4.41
C ILE A 514 -15.97 33.51 -5.38
N ASN A 515 -15.56 33.38 -6.64
CA ASN A 515 -16.36 32.65 -7.62
C ASN A 515 -16.08 31.15 -7.48
N VAL A 516 -17.07 30.35 -7.07
CA VAL A 516 -16.90 28.91 -6.80
C VAL A 516 -16.50 28.13 -8.05
N LYS A 517 -16.97 28.53 -9.25
CA LYS A 517 -16.64 27.86 -10.51
C LYS A 517 -15.18 28.05 -10.91
N LYS A 518 -14.65 29.25 -10.69
CA LYS A 518 -13.27 29.62 -11.04
C LYS A 518 -12.27 29.38 -9.91
N SER A 519 -12.75 29.32 -8.67
CA SER A 519 -11.92 29.32 -7.45
C SER A 519 -10.99 30.55 -7.39
N GLU A 520 -11.46 31.70 -7.87
CA GLU A 520 -10.74 32.99 -7.89
C GLU A 520 -11.48 34.00 -7.02
N ALA A 521 -10.73 34.88 -6.34
CA ALA A 521 -11.27 35.96 -5.53
C ALA A 521 -11.07 37.34 -6.13
N VAL A 522 -12.00 38.24 -5.76
CA VAL A 522 -11.85 39.69 -5.90
C VAL A 522 -11.93 40.31 -4.50
N GLU A 523 -10.90 41.06 -4.14
CA GLU A 523 -10.79 41.79 -2.87
C GLU A 523 -11.36 43.21 -2.99
N ARG A 524 -12.09 43.65 -1.96
CA ARG A 524 -12.61 45.03 -1.83
C ARG A 524 -12.50 45.49 -0.39
N PHE A 525 -11.84 46.62 -0.16
CA PHE A 525 -11.70 47.21 1.17
C PHE A 525 -12.96 48.04 1.54
N ILE A 526 -13.42 47.88 2.77
CA ILE A 526 -14.49 48.69 3.38
C ILE A 526 -13.83 49.61 4.40
N HIS A 527 -13.86 50.91 4.12
CA HIS A 527 -13.34 51.96 4.99
C HIS A 527 -14.38 52.42 6.01
#